data_AF-A0A6B3ERP7-F1
#
_entry.id   AF-A0A6B3ERP7-F1
#
_cell.length_a   1.000
_cell.length_b   1.000
_cell.length_c   1.000
_cell.angle_alpha   90.00
_cell.angle_beta   90.00
_cell.angle_gamma   90.00
#
_symmetry.space_group_name_H-M   'P 1'
#
loop_
_entity.id
_entity.type
_entity.pdbx_description
1 polymer ?
#
loop_
_entity_poly.entity_id
_entity_poly.type
_entity_poly.pdbx_seq_one_letter_code
_entity_poly.pdbx_strand_id
1 'polypeptide(L)'
;MGKSWPAPLAVNVLLGIPGIVPIWLVYYIAANGPLSALHLAGSNPTENDGVLPWVVVAGPVLLLFVLIWWLANRPLRRRTTMTAGSYRLVSIVATALPTLFLITISLGGN
;
A
#
# COMPACT_ATOMS: atom_id res chain seq x y z
N MET A 1 3.11 5.46 32.22
CA MET A 1 2.30 5.41 30.98
C MET A 1 3.02 4.53 29.98
N GLY A 2 2.49 3.32 29.76
CA GLY A 2 3.14 2.29 28.96
C GLY A 2 3.35 2.75 27.52
N LYS A 3 4.58 2.59 27.07
CA LYS A 3 5.09 2.87 25.73
C LYS A 3 4.18 2.20 24.66
N SER A 4 3.26 2.98 24.08
CA SER A 4 2.12 2.47 23.29
C SER A 4 2.43 2.27 21.80
N TRP A 5 3.66 1.87 21.46
CA TRP A 5 4.06 1.51 20.09
C TRP A 5 3.36 0.29 19.47
N PRO A 6 2.85 -0.70 20.25
CA PRO A 6 2.17 -1.85 19.63
C PRO A 6 0.89 -1.46 18.91
N ALA A 7 0.19 -0.42 19.38
CA ALA A 7 -1.09 -0.02 18.82
C ALA A 7 -0.96 0.56 17.38
N PRO A 8 -0.07 1.54 17.10
CA PRO A 8 0.20 1.98 15.73
C PRO A 8 0.63 0.84 14.81
N LEU A 9 1.47 -0.07 15.28
CA LEU A 9 1.93 -1.22 14.50
C LEU A 9 0.75 -2.13 14.13
N ALA A 10 -0.04 -2.56 15.12
CA ALA A 10 -1.17 -3.46 14.92
C ALA A 10 -2.23 -2.84 13.98
N VAL A 11 -2.57 -1.56 14.18
CA VAL A 11 -3.54 -0.87 13.31
C VAL A 11 -3.04 -0.81 11.87
N ASN A 12 -1.77 -0.47 11.64
CA ASN A 12 -1.25 -0.37 10.27
C ASN A 12 -1.08 -1.76 9.62
N VAL A 13 -0.74 -2.81 10.36
CA VAL A 13 -0.74 -4.19 9.82
C VAL A 13 -2.16 -4.61 9.41
N LEU A 14 -3.16 -4.34 10.25
CA LEU A 14 -4.57 -4.64 9.93
C LEU A 14 -5.06 -3.85 8.73
N LEU A 15 -4.68 -2.57 8.60
CA LEU A 15 -4.95 -1.75 7.40
C LEU A 15 -4.18 -2.23 6.17
N GLY A 16 -3.02 -2.86 6.36
CA GLY A 16 -2.22 -3.45 5.30
C GLY A 16 -2.90 -4.63 4.60
N ILE A 17 -3.80 -5.35 5.29
CA ILE A 17 -4.56 -6.47 4.71
C ILE A 17 -5.46 -5.98 3.56
N PRO A 18 -6.43 -5.06 3.77
CA PRO A 18 -7.15 -4.48 2.64
C PRO A 18 -6.24 -3.62 1.75
N GLY A 19 -5.11 -3.12 2.28
CA GLY A 19 -4.08 -2.37 1.56
C GLY A 19 -3.37 -3.16 0.46
N ILE A 20 -3.44 -4.49 0.45
CA ILE A 20 -2.92 -5.32 -0.64
C ILE A 20 -3.53 -4.91 -1.99
N VAL A 21 -4.85 -4.67 -2.03
CA VAL A 21 -5.57 -4.30 -3.26
C VAL A 21 -5.07 -2.97 -3.84
N PRO A 22 -5.06 -1.84 -3.12
CA PRO A 22 -4.56 -0.58 -3.66
C PRO A 22 -3.07 -0.64 -4.02
N ILE A 23 -2.23 -1.36 -3.25
CA ILE A 23 -0.81 -1.55 -3.60
C ILE A 23 -0.69 -2.29 -4.93
N TRP A 24 -1.48 -3.34 -5.13
CA TRP A 24 -1.50 -4.09 -6.39
C TRP A 24 -2.03 -3.26 -7.55
N LEU A 25 -3.07 -2.44 -7.36
CA LEU A 25 -3.58 -1.54 -8.39
C LEU A 25 -2.53 -0.52 -8.85
N VAL A 26 -1.77 0.05 -7.91
CA VAL A 26 -0.65 0.95 -8.24
C VAL A 26 0.40 0.20 -9.06
N TYR A 27 0.78 -1.01 -8.64
CA TYR A 27 1.71 -1.84 -9.40
C TYR A 27 1.19 -2.17 -10.79
N TYR A 28 -0.07 -2.59 -10.92
CA TYR A 28 -0.69 -2.95 -12.19
C TYR A 28 -0.70 -1.78 -13.19
N ILE A 29 -1.08 -0.58 -12.74
CA ILE A 29 -1.05 0.65 -13.54
C ILE A 29 0.38 0.99 -13.94
N ALA A 30 1.33 0.88 -13.00
CA ALA A 30 2.72 1.15 -13.29
C ALA A 30 3.30 0.16 -14.30
N ALA A 31 3.04 -1.15 -14.11
CA ALA A 31 3.51 -2.24 -14.94
C ALA A 31 3.00 -2.14 -16.38
N ASN A 32 1.70 -1.87 -16.58
CA ASN A 32 1.10 -1.77 -17.91
C ASN A 32 1.22 -0.37 -18.55
N GLY A 33 1.69 0.63 -17.81
CA GLY A 33 1.90 1.99 -18.30
C GLY A 33 3.37 2.39 -18.35
N PRO A 34 3.84 3.20 -17.38
CA PRO A 34 5.19 3.78 -17.42
C PRO A 34 6.30 2.73 -17.40
N LEU A 35 6.18 1.64 -16.62
CA LEU A 35 7.22 0.61 -16.56
C LEU A 35 7.28 -0.20 -17.86
N SER A 36 6.13 -0.47 -18.50
CA SER A 36 6.12 -1.08 -19.83
C SER A 36 6.75 -0.18 -20.89
N ALA A 37 6.45 1.13 -20.86
CA ALA A 37 7.09 2.09 -21.77
C ALA A 37 8.62 2.15 -21.59
N LEU A 38 9.10 1.89 -20.38
CA LEU A 38 10.53 1.78 -20.05
C LEU A 38 11.11 0.37 -20.28
N HIS A 39 10.34 -0.57 -20.83
CA HIS A 39 10.72 -1.99 -20.99
C HIS A 39 11.15 -2.68 -19.68
N LEU A 40 10.71 -2.14 -18.53
CA LEU A 40 10.95 -2.71 -17.20
C LEU A 40 9.88 -3.72 -16.78
N ALA A 41 8.76 -3.76 -17.51
CA ALA A 41 7.69 -4.72 -17.32
C ALA A 41 7.11 -5.16 -18.67
N GLY A 42 6.75 -6.44 -18.79
CA GLY A 42 5.97 -6.92 -19.93
C GLY A 42 4.54 -6.39 -19.83
N SER A 43 4.04 -5.73 -20.87
CA SER A 43 2.62 -5.40 -20.95
C SER A 43 1.80 -6.69 -21.03
N ASN A 44 0.62 -6.70 -20.41
CA ASN A 44 -0.30 -7.82 -20.56
C ASN A 44 -0.77 -7.92 -22.03
N PRO A 45 -0.48 -9.01 -22.76
CA PRO A 45 -0.84 -9.14 -24.17
C PRO A 45 -2.35 -9.23 -24.43
N THR A 46 -3.14 -9.42 -23.37
CA THR A 46 -4.62 -9.43 -23.44
C THR A 46 -5.25 -8.08 -23.13
N GLU A 47 -4.46 -7.08 -22.70
CA GLU A 47 -4.95 -5.74 -22.38
C GLU A 47 -5.03 -4.88 -23.65
N ASN A 48 -6.25 -4.58 -24.11
CA ASN A 48 -6.49 -3.80 -25.33
C ASN A 48 -7.05 -2.39 -25.04
N ASP A 49 -7.55 -2.14 -23.83
CA ASP A 49 -8.25 -0.89 -23.49
C ASP A 49 -7.30 0.17 -22.90
N GLY A 50 -6.01 -0.16 -22.80
CA GLY A 50 -4.97 0.69 -22.22
C GLY A 50 -5.15 0.90 -20.71
N VAL A 51 -4.34 1.79 -20.14
CA VAL A 51 -4.28 1.99 -18.67
C VAL A 51 -5.38 2.93 -18.15
N LEU A 52 -6.02 3.70 -19.03
CA LEU A 52 -6.94 4.78 -18.64
C LEU A 52 -8.20 4.29 -17.90
N PRO A 53 -8.89 3.21 -18.32
CA PRO A 53 -10.02 2.66 -17.57
C PRO A 53 -9.63 2.23 -16.14
N TRP A 54 -8.44 1.63 -16.00
CA TRP A 54 -7.91 1.24 -14.69
C TRP A 54 -7.61 2.42 -13.79
N VAL A 55 -7.16 3.56 -14.32
CA VAL A 55 -6.97 4.79 -13.53
C VAL A 55 -8.32 5.31 -13.01
N VAL A 56 -9.38 5.25 -13.83
CA VAL A 56 -10.73 5.69 -13.42
C VAL A 56 -11.28 4.82 -12.28
N VAL A 57 -11.04 3.51 -12.31
CA VAL A 57 -11.48 2.59 -11.25
C VAL A 57 -10.56 2.64 -10.02
N ALA A 58 -9.24 2.65 -10.22
CA ALA A 58 -8.27 2.64 -9.13
C ALA A 58 -8.23 3.97 -8.38
N GLY A 59 -8.45 5.10 -9.06
CA GLY A 59 -8.42 6.44 -8.45
C GLY A 59 -9.30 6.56 -7.20
N PRO A 60 -10.60 6.26 -7.28
CA PRO A 60 -11.50 6.24 -6.12
C PRO A 60 -11.06 5.27 -5.03
N VAL A 61 -10.64 4.06 -5.39
CA VAL A 61 -10.18 3.03 -4.42
C VAL A 61 -8.95 3.51 -3.66
N LEU A 62 -7.96 4.06 -4.37
CA LEU A 62 -6.74 4.61 -3.79
C LEU A 62 -7.04 5.81 -2.90
N LEU A 63 -7.89 6.72 -3.36
CA LEU A 63 -8.28 7.90 -2.60
C LEU A 63 -8.97 7.52 -1.28
N LEU A 64 -9.95 6.61 -1.34
CA LEU A 64 -10.67 6.14 -0.17
C LEU A 64 -9.74 5.42 0.81
N PHE A 65 -8.85 4.55 0.30
CA PHE A 65 -7.88 3.86 1.14
C PHE A 65 -6.94 4.83 1.84
N VAL A 66 -6.34 5.77 1.10
CA VAL A 66 -5.44 6.78 1.67
C VAL A 66 -6.16 7.64 2.71
N LEU A 67 -7.43 8.01 2.46
CA LEU A 67 -8.23 8.78 3.39
C LEU A 67 -8.51 8.00 4.69
N ILE A 68 -8.94 6.74 4.58
CA ILE A 68 -9.17 5.85 5.74
C ILE A 68 -7.88 5.66 6.52
N TRP A 69 -6.78 5.36 5.83
CA TRP A 69 -5.47 5.18 6.43
C TRP A 69 -5.01 6.44 7.17
N TRP A 70 -5.17 7.61 6.56
CA TRP A 70 -4.80 8.89 7.16
C TRP A 70 -5.66 9.20 8.38
N LEU A 71 -6.98 8.99 8.30
CA LEU A 71 -7.90 9.20 9.42
C LEU A 71 -7.62 8.26 10.59
N ALA A 72 -7.29 6.99 10.32
CA ALA A 72 -6.91 6.04 11.35
C ALA A 72 -5.61 6.44 12.07
N ASN A 73 -4.63 6.95 11.32
CA ASN A 73 -3.33 7.34 11.87
C ASN A 73 -3.31 8.72 12.56
N ARG A 74 -4.25 9.62 12.23
CA ARG A 74 -4.34 10.97 12.83
C ARG A 74 -4.48 10.99 14.36
N PRO A 75 -5.40 10.23 15.00
CA PRO A 75 -5.52 10.19 16.46
C PRO A 75 -4.37 9.44 17.12
N LEU A 76 -3.85 8.40 16.49
CA LEU A 76 -2.71 7.61 16.98
C LEU A 76 -1.45 8.47 17.08
N ARG A 77 -1.16 9.28 16.06
CA ARG A 77 -0.03 10.24 16.09
C ARG A 77 -0.06 11.18 17.30
N ARG A 78 -1.24 11.61 17.74
CA ARG A 78 -1.39 12.50 18.93
C ARG A 78 -1.17 11.77 20.26
N ARG A 79 -1.28 10.44 20.27
CA ARG A 79 -1.18 9.60 21.47
C ARG A 79 0.19 8.93 21.62
N THR A 80 1.06 9.04 20.62
CA THR A 80 2.42 8.46 20.65
C THR A 80 3.47 9.53 20.93
N THR A 81 4.52 9.18 21.66
CA THR A 81 5.70 10.05 21.92
C THR A 81 6.73 10.03 20.78
N MET A 82 6.42 9.40 19.64
CA MET A 82 7.34 9.28 18.51
C MET A 82 7.44 10.60 17.74
N THR A 83 8.62 10.87 17.17
CA THR A 83 8.77 11.97 16.21
C THR A 83 7.87 11.72 14.99
N ALA A 84 7.43 12.79 14.34
CA ALA A 84 6.52 12.69 13.19
C ALA A 84 7.10 11.84 12.04
N GLY A 85 8.41 11.91 11.83
CA GLY A 85 9.13 11.12 10.82
C GLY A 85 9.11 9.62 11.13
N SER A 86 9.52 9.23 12.35
CA SER A 86 9.53 7.82 12.76
C SER A 86 8.13 7.21 12.78
N TYR A 87 7.11 7.97 13.23
CA TYR A 87 5.72 7.50 13.20
C TYR A 87 5.26 7.22 11.76
N ARG A 88 5.58 8.12 10.82
CA ARG A 88 5.19 7.99 9.41
C ARG A 88 5.87 6.79 8.76
N LEU A 89 7.18 6.60 9.01
CA LEU A 89 7.92 5.44 8.53
C LEU A 89 7.34 4.13 9.07
N VAL A 90 7.11 4.03 10.38
CA VAL A 90 6.53 2.81 10.98
C VAL A 90 5.15 2.53 10.40
N SER A 91 4.31 3.55 10.23
CA SER A 91 2.97 3.37 9.68
C SER A 91 3.01 2.86 8.23
N ILE A 92 3.88 3.41 7.40
CA ILE A 92 4.07 2.97 6.00
C ILE A 92 4.59 1.54 5.95
N VAL A 93 5.68 1.25 6.67
CA VAL A 93 6.31 -0.08 6.69
C VAL A 93 5.32 -1.12 7.20
N ALA A 94 4.62 -0.83 8.30
CA ALA A 94 3.63 -1.73 8.87
C ALA A 94 2.45 -2.00 7.92
N THR A 95 2.00 -0.99 7.17
CA THR A 95 0.95 -1.16 6.16
C THR A 95 1.42 -1.99 4.98
N ALA A 96 2.71 -1.91 4.62
CA ALA A 96 3.29 -2.70 3.54
C ALA A 96 3.59 -4.15 3.94
N LEU A 97 3.69 -4.47 5.23
CA LEU A 97 4.08 -5.81 5.73
C LEU A 97 3.25 -6.96 5.14
N PRO A 98 1.91 -6.92 5.09
CA PRO A 98 1.13 -8.01 4.50
C PRO A 98 1.44 -8.26 3.02
N THR A 99 1.71 -7.19 2.26
CA THR A 99 2.10 -7.32 0.84
C THR A 99 3.49 -7.91 0.72
N LEU A 100 4.47 -7.43 1.51
CA LEU A 100 5.82 -7.99 1.52
C LEU A 100 5.82 -9.47 1.89
N PHE A 101 5.01 -9.86 2.88
CA PHE A 101 4.85 -11.25 3.28
C PHE A 101 4.35 -12.13 2.14
N LEU A 102 3.30 -11.69 1.41
CA LEU A 102 2.82 -12.41 0.23
C LEU A 102 3.88 -12.54 -0.86
N ILE A 103 4.64 -11.48 -1.12
CA ILE A 103 5.76 -11.51 -2.08
C ILE A 103 6.80 -12.56 -1.65
N THR A 104 7.19 -12.58 -0.37
CA THR A 104 8.19 -13.54 0.13
C THR A 104 7.73 -14.98 0.01
N ILE A 105 6.46 -15.27 0.31
CA ILE A 105 5.89 -16.61 0.13
C ILE A 105 5.88 -17.00 -1.35
N SER A 106 5.46 -16.08 -2.21
CA SER A 106 5.41 -16.31 -3.66
C SER A 106 6.80 -16.56 -4.27
N LEU A 107 7.85 -15.95 -3.72
CA LEU A 107 9.22 -16.14 -4.21
C LEU A 107 9.85 -17.44 -3.70
N GLY A 108 9.53 -17.86 -2.47
CA GLY A 108 10.07 -19.10 -1.87
C GLY A 108 9.31 -20.39 -2.27
N GLY A 109 8.17 -20.24 -2.94
CA GLY A 109 7.35 -21.36 -3.44
C GLY A 109 7.63 -21.77 -4.89
N ASN A 110 8.59 -21.14 -5.57
CA ASN A 110 9.07 -21.48 -6.91
C ASN A 110 10.35 -22.31 -6.84
#